data_AF-A0A959UKI2-F1
#
_entry.id   AF-A0A959UKI2-F1
#
_cell.length_a   1.000
_cell.length_b   1.000
_cell.length_c   1.000
_cell.angle_alpha   90.00
_cell.angle_beta   90.00
_cell.angle_gamma   90.00
#
_symmetry.space_group_name_H-M   'P 1'
#
loop_
_entity.id
_entity.type
_entity.pdbx_description
1 polymer ?
#
loop_
_entity_poly.entity_id
_entity_poly.type
_entity_poly.pdbx_seq_one_letter_code
_entity_poly.pdbx_strand_id
1 'polypeptide(L)'
;MQKSFNASDNYEKTKEAIGYVARKNATQQDYDRIGFMSGLEVHQQLKTKHKLFCKCPAGIFQKPEDYDAEVIRHMRPTLSELGEYDGTALMEFKTRKKIVYHLANETACTYEVDDTPPFHIDHEALDIAIRISLLSKLNIVGEVHITRKQ
;
A
#
# COMPACT_ATOMS: atom_id res chain seq x y z
N MET A 1 25.30 -41.01 12.90
CA MET A 1 26.06 -40.06 12.07
C MET A 1 25.09 -39.01 11.53
N GLN A 2 25.20 -37.76 11.97
CA GLN A 2 24.49 -36.65 11.32
C GLN A 2 25.00 -36.57 9.87
N LYS A 3 24.12 -36.70 8.89
CA LYS A 3 24.49 -36.45 7.49
C LYS A 3 25.01 -35.02 7.41
N SER A 4 26.24 -34.86 6.92
CA SER A 4 26.81 -33.55 6.58
C SER A 4 25.84 -32.84 5.63
N PHE A 5 25.23 -31.75 6.10
CA PHE A 5 24.32 -30.94 5.29
C PHE A 5 25.16 -30.07 4.35
N ASN A 6 25.14 -30.39 3.06
CA ASN A 6 25.70 -29.54 2.01
C ASN A 6 24.56 -28.75 1.36
N ALA A 7 24.58 -27.42 1.53
CA ALA A 7 23.54 -26.53 1.03
C ALA A 7 23.43 -26.55 -0.51
N SER A 8 24.56 -26.64 -1.22
CA SER A 8 24.59 -26.67 -2.69
C SER A 8 24.00 -27.97 -3.23
N ASP A 9 24.37 -29.11 -2.66
CA ASP A 9 23.81 -30.41 -3.07
C ASP A 9 22.31 -30.49 -2.78
N ASN A 10 21.86 -29.88 -1.67
CA ASN A 10 20.44 -29.81 -1.34
C ASN A 10 19.66 -28.92 -2.32
N TYR A 11 20.25 -27.79 -2.73
CA TYR A 11 19.66 -26.90 -3.73
C TYR A 11 19.46 -27.60 -5.09
N GLU A 12 20.49 -28.26 -5.63
CA GLU A 12 20.36 -28.93 -6.94
C GLU A 12 19.37 -30.09 -6.89
N LYS A 13 19.39 -30.90 -5.82
CA LYS A 13 18.43 -32.00 -5.64
C LYS A 13 16.98 -31.52 -5.56
N THR A 14 16.73 -30.44 -4.82
CA THR A 14 15.37 -29.88 -4.70
C THR A 14 14.91 -29.27 -6.02
N LYS A 15 15.79 -28.56 -6.73
CA LYS A 15 15.53 -27.97 -8.04
C LYS A 15 15.15 -29.03 -9.10
N GLU A 16 15.86 -30.16 -9.12
CA GLU A 16 15.53 -31.29 -9.99
C GLU A 16 14.20 -31.94 -9.56
N ALA A 17 14.00 -32.19 -8.26
CA ALA A 17 12.81 -32.84 -7.73
C ALA A 17 11.50 -32.06 -8.02
N ILE A 18 11.55 -30.72 -8.03
CA ILE A 18 10.38 -29.89 -8.37
C ILE A 18 10.16 -29.74 -9.89
N GLY A 19 11.06 -30.28 -10.71
CA GLY A 19 11.05 -30.09 -12.16
C GLY A 19 11.20 -28.62 -12.54
N TYR A 20 12.22 -27.94 -11.97
CA TYR A 20 12.49 -26.54 -12.26
C TYR A 20 12.77 -26.32 -13.75
N VAL A 21 12.10 -25.34 -14.34
CA VAL A 21 12.33 -24.89 -15.71
C VAL A 21 12.73 -23.41 -15.65
N ALA A 22 13.82 -23.06 -16.35
CA ALA A 22 14.23 -21.66 -16.47
C ALA A 22 13.13 -20.86 -17.19
N ARG A 23 12.81 -19.65 -16.73
CA ARG A 23 11.73 -18.81 -17.31
C ARG A 23 11.77 -18.69 -18.84
N LYS A 24 12.96 -18.59 -19.43
CA LYS A 24 13.14 -18.47 -20.89
C LYS A 24 12.71 -19.73 -21.66
N ASN A 25 12.68 -20.88 -20.99
CA ASN A 25 12.35 -22.18 -21.55
C ASN A 25 10.97 -22.68 -21.08
N ALA A 26 10.31 -21.94 -20.18
CA ALA A 26 9.01 -22.32 -19.65
C ALA A 26 7.93 -22.17 -20.72
N THR A 27 7.05 -23.16 -20.77
CA THR A 27 5.90 -23.20 -21.69
C THR A 27 4.60 -23.01 -20.94
N GLN A 28 3.47 -22.86 -21.66
CA GLN A 28 2.16 -22.80 -21.01
C GLN A 28 1.88 -24.05 -20.16
N GLN A 29 2.29 -25.24 -20.61
CA GLN A 29 2.11 -26.49 -19.88
C GLN A 29 2.84 -26.51 -18.53
N ASP A 30 4.00 -25.83 -18.44
CA ASP A 30 4.72 -25.71 -17.18
C ASP A 30 3.95 -24.87 -16.17
N TYR A 31 3.33 -23.77 -16.63
CA TYR A 31 2.48 -22.93 -15.79
C TYR A 31 1.21 -23.66 -15.36
N ASP A 32 0.60 -24.43 -16.27
CA ASP A 32 -0.59 -25.23 -15.96
C ASP A 32 -0.26 -26.33 -14.93
N ARG A 33 0.88 -27.01 -15.10
CA ARG A 33 1.37 -28.06 -14.18
C ARG A 33 1.53 -27.56 -12.75
N ILE A 34 2.02 -26.34 -12.56
CA ILE A 34 2.20 -25.76 -11.23
C ILE A 34 0.95 -25.03 -10.72
N GLY A 35 -0.13 -24.97 -11.53
CA GLY A 35 -1.33 -24.22 -11.20
C GLY A 35 -1.05 -22.74 -11.00
N PHE A 36 -0.25 -22.13 -11.88
CA PHE A 36 0.19 -20.75 -11.71
C PHE A 36 -0.99 -19.78 -11.73
N MET A 37 -1.05 -18.92 -10.71
CA MET A 37 -1.99 -17.80 -10.62
C MET A 37 -1.22 -16.50 -10.38
N SER A 38 -1.66 -15.42 -11.00
CA SER A 38 -1.05 -14.10 -10.84
C SER A 38 -2.10 -13.02 -10.75
N GLY A 39 -1.82 -11.99 -9.95
CA GLY A 39 -2.60 -10.76 -9.86
C GLY A 39 -1.69 -9.57 -10.10
N LEU A 40 -2.27 -8.47 -10.59
CA LEU A 40 -1.59 -7.20 -10.80
C LEU A 40 -2.31 -6.12 -10.00
N GLU A 41 -1.56 -5.38 -9.19
CA GLU A 41 -2.05 -4.23 -8.45
C GLU A 41 -1.27 -2.98 -8.88
N VAL A 42 -1.98 -1.92 -9.25
CA VAL A 42 -1.39 -0.67 -9.74
C VAL A 42 -1.97 0.50 -8.95
N HIS A 43 -1.08 1.33 -8.41
CA HIS A 43 -1.44 2.58 -7.73
C HIS A 43 -0.92 3.74 -8.57
N GLN A 44 -1.78 4.72 -8.86
CA GLN A 44 -1.45 5.88 -9.68
C GLN A 44 -1.91 7.15 -9.00
N GLN A 45 -0.99 8.11 -8.84
CA GLN A 45 -1.34 9.44 -8.35
C GLN A 45 -2.02 10.26 -9.45
N LEU A 46 -3.12 10.92 -9.11
CA LEU A 46 -3.82 11.82 -10.01
C LEU A 46 -3.24 13.23 -9.89
N LYS A 47 -3.08 13.91 -11.03
CA LYS A 47 -2.65 15.31 -11.07
C LYS A 47 -3.87 16.22 -10.95
N THR A 48 -4.32 16.43 -9.72
CA THR A 48 -5.40 17.36 -9.36
C THR A 48 -4.83 18.67 -8.83
N LYS A 49 -5.68 19.68 -8.68
CA LYS A 49 -5.30 20.94 -8.02
C LYS A 49 -5.09 20.76 -6.52
N HIS A 50 -5.96 20.01 -5.85
CA HIS A 50 -5.91 19.77 -4.41
C HIS A 50 -5.82 18.29 -4.07
N LYS A 51 -5.39 17.98 -2.84
CA LYS A 51 -5.43 16.62 -2.29
C LYS A 51 -6.87 16.12 -2.11
N LEU A 52 -7.04 14.81 -1.99
CA LEU A 52 -8.34 14.14 -2.09
C LEU A 52 -9.39 14.59 -1.06
N PHE A 53 -8.97 14.91 0.16
CA PHE A 53 -9.89 15.22 1.27
C PHE A 53 -9.54 16.53 1.98
N CYS A 54 -8.81 17.44 1.33
CA CYS A 54 -8.53 18.77 1.85
C CYS A 54 -8.24 19.75 0.70
N LYS A 55 -7.95 21.02 1.03
CA LYS A 55 -7.68 22.06 0.02
C LYS A 55 -6.19 22.33 -0.23
N CYS A 56 -5.29 21.54 0.37
CA CYS A 56 -3.86 21.68 0.13
C CYS A 56 -3.53 21.32 -1.33
N PRO A 57 -2.53 21.99 -1.94
CA PRO A 57 -2.10 21.68 -3.29
C PRO A 57 -1.59 20.25 -3.40
N ALA A 58 -1.94 19.57 -4.50
CA ALA A 58 -1.40 18.25 -4.83
C ALA A 58 -0.19 18.36 -5.76
N GLY A 59 0.68 17.34 -5.74
CA GLY A 59 1.83 17.24 -6.65
C GLY A 59 3.02 18.15 -6.31
N ILE A 60 2.99 18.82 -5.15
CA ILE A 60 4.14 19.53 -4.59
C ILE A 60 4.83 18.58 -3.60
N PHE A 61 6.10 18.31 -3.83
CA PHE A 61 6.91 17.42 -3.01
C PHE A 61 8.08 18.20 -2.43
N GLN A 62 8.43 17.86 -1.19
CA GLN A 62 9.44 18.58 -0.43
C GLN A 62 10.63 17.67 -0.17
N LYS A 63 11.79 18.30 0.01
CA LYS A 63 12.99 17.60 0.45
C LYS A 63 12.88 17.32 1.96
N PRO A 64 13.56 16.28 2.48
CA PRO A 64 13.48 15.95 3.90
C PRO A 64 13.81 17.10 4.86
N GLU A 65 14.63 18.05 4.43
CA GLU A 65 15.11 19.21 5.21
C GLU A 65 14.24 20.46 5.02
N ASP A 66 13.24 20.41 4.14
CA ASP A 66 12.38 21.52 3.76
C ASP A 66 11.03 21.40 4.47
N TYR A 67 10.98 21.86 5.71
CA TYR A 67 9.77 21.86 6.53
C TYR A 67 9.76 23.03 7.51
N ASP A 68 8.56 23.47 7.87
CA ASP A 68 8.34 24.58 8.80
C ASP A 68 8.12 24.10 10.23
N ALA A 69 7.65 22.86 10.41
CA ALA A 69 7.34 22.28 11.71
C ALA A 69 7.46 20.75 11.71
N GLU A 70 7.55 20.17 12.90
CA GLU A 70 7.52 18.72 13.11
C GLU A 70 6.43 18.34 14.12
N VAL A 71 5.77 17.20 13.85
CA VAL A 71 4.83 16.58 14.80
C VAL A 71 5.27 15.14 15.06
N ILE A 72 5.36 14.79 16.34
CA ILE A 72 5.72 13.44 16.78
C ILE A 72 4.45 12.70 17.19
N ARG A 73 4.22 11.51 16.62
CA ARG A 73 3.10 10.63 16.98
C ARG A 73 3.59 9.23 17.35
N HIS A 74 2.75 8.54 18.11
CA HIS A 74 2.88 7.12 18.43
C HIS A 74 1.55 6.46 18.11
N MET A 75 1.57 5.46 17.23
CA MET A 75 0.37 4.71 16.87
C MET A 75 -0.04 3.78 18.02
N ARG A 76 -1.35 3.54 18.16
CA ARG A 76 -1.92 2.61 19.14
C ARG A 76 -2.76 1.56 18.43
N PRO A 77 -2.68 0.29 18.85
CA PRO A 77 -3.56 -0.73 18.31
C PRO A 77 -4.99 -0.46 18.80
N THR A 78 -5.97 -0.72 17.93
CA THR A 78 -7.38 -0.62 18.27
C THR A 78 -7.94 -2.02 18.44
N LEU A 79 -8.89 -2.20 19.37
CA LEU A 79 -9.62 -3.45 19.52
C LEU A 79 -10.52 -3.65 18.30
N SER A 80 -10.56 -4.88 17.77
CA SER A 80 -11.59 -5.28 16.82
C SER A 80 -12.97 -5.28 17.49
N GLU A 81 -14.02 -5.37 16.69
CA GLU A 81 -15.40 -5.53 17.19
C GLU A 81 -15.55 -6.75 18.11
N LEU A 82 -14.70 -7.77 17.94
CA LEU A 82 -14.66 -8.99 18.77
C LEU A 82 -13.79 -8.84 20.03
N GLY A 83 -13.25 -7.65 20.29
CA GLY A 83 -12.39 -7.39 21.45
C GLY A 83 -10.97 -7.97 21.30
N GLU A 84 -10.57 -8.33 20.09
CA GLU A 84 -9.24 -8.87 19.80
C GLU A 84 -8.36 -7.81 19.13
N TYR A 85 -7.07 -7.82 19.42
CA TYR A 85 -6.11 -6.98 18.70
C TYR A 85 -5.62 -7.68 17.44
N ASP A 86 -5.46 -6.93 16.35
CA ASP A 86 -4.71 -7.41 15.20
C ASP A 86 -3.26 -7.73 15.61
N GLY A 87 -2.81 -8.94 15.28
CA GLY A 87 -1.50 -9.45 15.68
C GLY A 87 -0.35 -8.61 15.12
N THR A 88 -0.50 -8.09 13.91
CA THR A 88 0.52 -7.26 13.26
C THR A 88 0.57 -5.87 13.90
N ALA A 89 -0.57 -5.23 14.15
CA ALA A 89 -0.65 -3.95 14.85
C ALA A 89 -0.08 -4.04 16.28
N LEU A 90 -0.30 -5.15 16.98
CA LEU A 90 0.26 -5.37 18.31
C LEU A 90 1.78 -5.55 18.27
N MET A 91 2.31 -6.27 17.28
CA MET A 91 3.76 -6.40 17.09
C MET A 91 4.40 -5.05 16.77
N GLU A 92 3.79 -4.26 15.89
CA GLU A 92 4.25 -2.91 15.57
C GLU A 92 4.23 -2.00 16.80
N PHE A 93 3.16 -2.03 17.59
CA PHE A 93 3.07 -1.27 18.83
C PHE A 93 4.19 -1.61 19.83
N LYS A 94 4.55 -2.88 19.95
CA LYS A 94 5.66 -3.33 20.81
C LYS A 94 7.02 -2.75 20.40
N THR A 95 7.21 -2.39 19.13
CA THR A 95 8.44 -1.72 18.67
C THR A 95 8.57 -0.28 19.19
N ARG A 96 7.49 0.30 19.73
CA ARG A 96 7.42 1.69 20.25
C ARG A 96 7.96 2.71 19.26
N LYS A 97 7.68 2.52 17.97
CA LYS A 97 8.13 3.43 16.90
C LYS A 97 7.63 4.85 17.17
N LYS A 98 8.60 5.77 17.13
CA LYS A 98 8.38 7.21 17.08
C LYS A 98 8.22 7.59 15.61
N ILE A 99 7.06 8.13 15.23
CA ILE A 99 6.83 8.64 13.87
C ILE A 99 6.98 10.16 13.92
N VAL A 100 7.87 10.69 13.09
CA VAL A 100 8.10 12.13 12.94
C VAL A 100 7.51 12.55 11.61
N TYR A 101 6.52 13.44 11.65
CA TYR A 101 5.92 14.05 10.47
C TYR A 101 6.53 15.43 10.27
N HIS A 102 7.15 15.66 9.12
CA HIS A 102 7.59 16.98 8.69
C HIS A 102 6.43 17.69 7.99
N LEU A 103 6.20 18.93 8.37
CA LEU A 103 5.07 19.73 7.90
C LEU A 103 5.59 21.02 7.28
N ALA A 104 5.05 21.34 6.11
CA ALA A 104 5.23 22.66 5.54
C ALA A 104 3.88 23.33 5.30
N ASN A 105 3.88 24.63 5.55
CA ASN A 105 2.71 25.49 5.49
C ASN A 105 2.08 25.51 4.10
N GLU A 106 2.87 25.31 3.04
CA GLU A 106 2.37 25.28 1.66
C GLU A 106 1.51 24.03 1.38
N THR A 107 1.91 22.87 1.88
CA THR A 107 1.34 21.57 1.47
C THR A 107 0.58 20.83 2.57
N ALA A 108 0.62 21.31 3.81
CA ALA A 108 -0.05 20.70 4.95
C ALA A 108 -1.08 21.66 5.57
N CYS A 109 -2.17 21.10 6.05
CA CYS A 109 -3.17 21.80 6.85
C CYS A 109 -3.56 20.93 8.05
N THR A 110 -4.48 21.41 8.87
CA THR A 110 -4.95 20.71 10.07
C THR A 110 -5.55 19.33 9.79
N TYR A 111 -6.08 19.10 8.58
CA TYR A 111 -6.52 17.77 8.16
C TYR A 111 -5.36 16.76 8.09
N GLU A 112 -4.21 17.17 7.55
CA GLU A 112 -3.07 16.25 7.34
C GLU A 112 -2.36 15.85 8.62
N VAL A 113 -2.60 16.58 9.71
CA VAL A 113 -2.08 16.28 11.04
C VAL A 113 -3.11 15.62 11.96
N ASP A 114 -4.27 15.25 11.39
CA ASP A 114 -5.40 14.61 12.07
C ASP A 114 -6.09 15.49 13.14
N ASP A 115 -6.06 16.81 12.95
CA ASP A 115 -6.70 17.79 13.86
C ASP A 115 -7.97 18.41 13.24
N THR A 116 -8.43 17.94 12.08
CA THR A 116 -9.67 18.40 11.44
C THR A 116 -10.36 17.24 10.72
N PRO A 117 -11.71 17.12 10.80
CA PRO A 117 -12.43 16.09 10.06
C PRO A 117 -12.19 16.16 8.55
N PRO A 118 -12.38 15.05 7.80
CA PRO A 118 -12.27 15.06 6.35
C PRO A 118 -13.20 16.07 5.69
N PHE A 119 -12.67 16.76 4.68
CA PHE A 119 -13.50 17.54 3.78
C PHE A 119 -14.21 16.61 2.80
N HIS A 120 -15.13 17.17 2.02
CA HIS A 120 -15.75 16.45 0.92
C HIS A 120 -14.68 15.98 -0.08
N ILE A 121 -14.92 14.86 -0.74
CA ILE A 121 -14.03 14.33 -1.77
C ILE A 121 -13.77 15.38 -2.85
N ASP A 122 -12.53 15.50 -3.29
CA ASP A 122 -12.17 16.34 -4.43
C ASP A 122 -12.87 15.83 -5.70
N HIS A 123 -13.69 16.70 -6.30
CA HIS A 123 -14.49 16.36 -7.47
C HIS A 123 -13.65 16.16 -8.74
N GLU A 124 -12.48 16.79 -8.84
CA GLU A 124 -11.57 16.59 -9.97
C GLU A 124 -10.96 15.18 -9.90
N ALA A 125 -10.52 14.75 -8.72
CA ALA A 125 -10.05 13.39 -8.48
C ALA A 125 -11.13 12.35 -8.83
N LEU A 126 -12.37 12.57 -8.41
CA LEU A 126 -13.48 11.67 -8.69
C LEU A 126 -13.80 11.59 -10.19
N ASP A 127 -13.84 12.72 -10.89
CA ASP A 127 -14.07 12.77 -12.34
C ASP A 127 -12.97 12.02 -13.11
N ILE A 128 -11.70 12.25 -12.77
CA ILE A 128 -10.58 11.53 -13.38
C ILE A 128 -10.68 10.01 -13.10
N ALA A 129 -11.02 9.62 -11.88
CA ALA A 129 -11.19 8.20 -11.52
C ALA A 129 -12.31 7.55 -12.35
N ILE A 130 -13.47 8.20 -12.50
CA ILE A 130 -14.57 7.71 -13.33
C ILE A 130 -14.14 7.58 -14.80
N ARG A 131 -13.41 8.57 -15.34
CA ARG A 131 -12.88 8.50 -16.70
C ARG A 131 -11.94 7.31 -16.90
N ILE A 132 -11.01 7.08 -15.96
CA ILE A 132 -10.11 5.93 -15.99
C ILE A 132 -10.91 4.63 -15.96
N SER A 133 -11.92 4.53 -15.10
CA SER A 133 -12.80 3.36 -15.02
C SER A 133 -13.53 3.09 -16.33
N LEU A 134 -14.08 4.13 -16.97
CA LEU A 134 -14.76 4.02 -18.27
C LEU A 134 -13.80 3.62 -19.40
N LEU A 135 -12.62 4.23 -19.48
CA LEU A 135 -11.58 3.86 -20.45
C LEU A 135 -11.12 2.41 -20.26
N SER A 136 -11.13 1.93 -19.03
CA SER A 136 -10.77 0.55 -18.66
C SER A 136 -11.95 -0.43 -18.80
N LYS A 137 -13.09 0.02 -19.34
CA LYS A 137 -14.31 -0.77 -19.53
C LYS A 137 -14.85 -1.41 -18.24
N LEU A 138 -14.69 -0.71 -17.12
CA LEU A 138 -15.21 -1.13 -15.81
C LEU A 138 -16.65 -0.65 -15.61
N ASN A 139 -17.38 -1.32 -14.73
CA ASN A 139 -18.71 -0.89 -14.30
C ASN A 139 -18.61 0.20 -13.24
N ILE A 140 -19.38 1.27 -13.41
CA ILE A 140 -19.43 2.38 -12.45
C ILE A 140 -20.50 2.10 -11.39
N VAL A 141 -20.15 2.31 -10.13
CA VAL A 141 -21.08 2.20 -9.00
C VAL A 141 -22.07 3.37 -8.99
N GLY A 142 -23.30 3.13 -8.52
CA GLY A 142 -24.32 4.18 -8.40
C GLY A 142 -24.06 5.17 -7.26
N GLU A 143 -23.31 4.76 -6.24
CA GLU A 143 -22.94 5.57 -5.08
C GLU A 143 -21.53 5.21 -4.61
N VAL A 144 -20.76 6.22 -4.17
CA VAL A 144 -19.40 6.06 -3.66
C VAL A 144 -19.39 6.30 -2.16
N HIS A 145 -18.97 5.28 -1.41
CA HIS A 145 -18.81 5.33 0.04
C HIS A 145 -17.33 5.34 0.40
N ILE A 146 -16.89 6.33 1.18
CA ILE A 146 -15.51 6.41 1.64
C ILE A 146 -15.34 5.55 2.89
N THR A 147 -14.41 4.61 2.84
CA THR A 147 -14.09 3.70 3.94
C THR A 147 -12.72 4.05 4.56
N ARG A 148 -12.51 3.63 5.81
CA ARG A 148 -11.21 3.74 6.49
C ARG A 148 -10.57 2.36 6.52
N LYS A 149 -9.43 2.21 5.85
CA LYS A 149 -8.62 1.00 5.89
C LYS A 149 -7.69 1.07 7.11
N GLN A 150 -7.76 0.06 7.97
CA GLN A 150 -6.82 -0.14 9.08
C GLN A 150 -5.55 -0.83 8.58
#